data_AF-A0A836C1S0-F1
#
_entry.id   AF-A0A836C1S0-F1
#
_cell.length_a   1.000
_cell.length_b   1.000
_cell.length_c   1.000
_cell.angle_alpha   90.00
_cell.angle_beta   90.00
_cell.angle_gamma   90.00
#
_symmetry.space_group_name_H-M   'P 1'
#
loop_
_entity.id
_entity.type
_entity.pdbx_description
1 polymer ?
#
loop_
_entity_poly.entity_id
_entity_poly.type
_entity_poly.pdbx_seq_one_letter_code
_entity_poly.pdbx_strand_id
1 'polypeptide(L)'
;MAASFTSQVAEVRAGLKSVNQRLTATEQRLDIVESEAAELRKVAYRYVIDEVHKKLQVSLGPKEEQQEWQEYLEDRFSSSQGWFKEHQLGFAELVLLCERPETIYDAGNQAAPRPPAELLAGIVGEGSEAWAKLWKVACS
;
A
#
# COMPACT_ATOMS: atom_id res chain seq x y z
N MET A 1 29.00 6.49 54.80
CA MET A 1 28.80 5.63 53.60
C MET A 1 27.33 5.49 53.17
N ALA A 2 26.34 5.34 54.08
CA ALA A 2 24.93 5.16 53.71
C ALA A 2 24.31 6.30 52.87
N ALA A 3 24.62 7.57 53.15
CA ALA A 3 24.07 8.72 52.41
C ALA A 3 24.49 8.77 50.92
N SER A 4 25.71 8.29 50.61
CA SER A 4 26.23 8.24 49.24
C SER A 4 25.53 7.18 48.41
N PHE A 5 25.24 6.02 49.02
CA PHE A 5 24.51 4.94 48.36
C PHE A 5 23.04 5.32 48.08
N THR A 6 22.36 5.96 49.04
CA THR A 6 20.99 6.46 48.84
C THR A 6 20.89 7.47 47.70
N SER A 7 21.89 8.37 47.58
CA SER A 7 21.98 9.32 46.47
C SER A 7 22.15 8.63 45.11
N GLN A 8 23.07 7.66 45.02
CA GLN A 8 23.31 6.89 43.79
C GLN A 8 22.06 6.11 43.37
N VAL A 9 21.34 5.50 44.32
CA VAL A 9 20.09 4.78 44.03
C VAL A 9 18.99 5.74 43.54
N ALA A 10 18.89 6.94 44.11
CA ALA A 10 17.92 7.94 43.65
C ALA A 10 18.23 8.42 42.22
N GLU A 11 19.51 8.62 41.91
CA GLU A 11 19.98 9.00 40.58
C GLU A 11 19.70 7.91 39.54
N VAL A 12 19.99 6.65 39.86
CA VAL A 12 19.66 5.50 38.99
C VAL A 12 18.15 5.39 38.76
N ARG A 13 17.32 5.59 39.79
CA ARG A 13 15.85 5.58 39.65
C ARG A 13 15.35 6.71 38.77
N ALA A 14 15.92 7.91 38.92
CA ALA A 14 15.58 9.05 38.06
C ALA A 14 15.99 8.78 36.60
N GLY A 15 17.18 8.21 36.40
CA GLY A 15 17.66 7.76 35.08
C GLY A 15 16.74 6.72 34.45
N LEU A 16 16.36 5.69 35.20
CA LEU A 16 15.44 4.64 34.73
C LEU A 16 14.07 5.22 34.37
N LYS A 17 13.54 6.15 35.18
CA LYS A 17 12.28 6.83 34.89
C LYS A 17 12.37 7.64 33.59
N SER A 18 13.47 8.38 33.39
CA SER A 18 13.69 9.15 32.16
C SER A 18 13.82 8.26 30.92
N VAL A 19 14.56 7.15 31.03
CA VAL A 19 14.66 6.15 29.95
C VAL A 19 13.28 5.57 29.62
N ASN A 20 12.49 5.20 30.64
CA ASN A 20 11.17 4.65 30.42
C ASN A 20 10.22 5.65 29.73
N GLN A 21 10.27 6.94 30.12
CA GLN A 21 9.51 7.99 29.44
C GLN A 21 9.91 8.15 27.97
N ARG A 22 11.21 8.08 27.67
CA ARG A 22 11.71 8.14 26.29
C ARG A 22 11.31 6.92 25.47
N LEU A 23 11.31 5.73 26.09
CA LEU A 23 10.87 4.51 25.45
C LEU A 23 9.40 4.61 25.05
N THR A 24 8.52 4.96 26.00
CA THR A 24 7.08 5.14 25.71
C THR A 24 6.83 6.20 24.63
N ALA A 25 7.54 7.33 24.66
CA ALA A 25 7.39 8.35 23.64
C ALA A 25 7.89 7.89 22.25
N THR A 26 8.87 6.98 22.21
CA THR A 26 9.37 6.39 20.96
C THR A 26 8.41 5.34 20.42
N GLU A 27 7.86 4.49 21.29
CA GLU A 27 6.82 3.51 20.92
C GLU A 27 5.60 4.20 20.33
N GLN A 28 5.09 5.25 20.96
CA GLN A 28 3.96 6.04 20.44
C GLN A 28 4.25 6.66 19.05
N ARG A 29 5.49 7.13 18.84
CA ARG A 29 5.89 7.67 17.53
C ARG A 29 6.02 6.58 16.47
N LEU A 30 6.48 5.39 16.86
CA LEU A 30 6.55 4.25 15.97
C LEU A 30 5.14 3.83 15.54
N ASP A 31 4.20 3.73 16.47
CA ASP A 31 2.79 3.39 16.17
C ASP A 31 2.18 4.36 15.16
N ILE A 32 2.42 5.67 15.33
CA ILE A 32 1.95 6.70 14.38
C ILE A 32 2.57 6.48 13.00
N VAL A 33 3.89 6.28 12.92
CA VAL A 33 4.59 6.08 11.64
C VAL A 33 4.12 4.79 10.95
N GLU A 34 3.89 3.71 11.69
CA GLU A 34 3.37 2.46 11.15
C GLU A 34 1.95 2.62 10.59
N SER A 35 1.10 3.36 11.30
CA SER A 35 -0.25 3.70 10.84
C SER A 35 -0.21 4.56 9.56
N GLU A 36 0.63 5.60 9.51
CA GLU A 36 0.78 6.46 8.34
C GLU A 36 1.34 5.67 7.14
N ALA A 37 2.33 4.81 7.36
CA ALA A 37 2.88 3.93 6.32
C ALA A 37 1.83 2.97 5.76
N ALA A 38 0.94 2.44 6.59
CA ALA A 38 -0.17 1.60 6.13
C ALA A 38 -1.12 2.35 5.21
N GLU A 39 -1.52 3.58 5.55
CA GLU A 39 -2.38 4.41 4.70
C GLU A 39 -1.70 4.81 3.39
N LEU A 40 -0.41 5.16 3.43
CA LEU A 40 0.38 5.45 2.22
C LEU A 40 0.43 4.24 1.27
N ARG A 41 0.58 3.03 1.79
CA ARG A 41 0.54 1.80 0.98
C ARG A 41 -0.81 1.60 0.31
N LYS A 42 -1.93 1.84 1.01
CA LYS A 42 -3.27 1.76 0.41
C LYS A 42 -3.42 2.73 -0.76
N VAL A 43 -2.99 3.97 -0.60
CA VAL A 43 -3.03 4.99 -1.67
C VAL A 43 -2.18 4.57 -2.87
N ALA A 44 -0.96 4.07 -2.61
CA ALA A 44 -0.06 3.59 -3.66
C ALA A 44 -0.68 2.43 -4.47
N TYR A 45 -1.16 1.39 -3.78
CA TYR A 45 -1.81 0.25 -4.42
C TYR A 45 -3.05 0.61 -5.20
N ARG A 46 -3.87 1.54 -4.66
CA ARG A 46 -5.04 2.05 -5.38
C ARG A 46 -4.65 2.75 -6.68
N TYR A 47 -3.63 3.61 -6.63
CA TYR A 47 -3.11 4.28 -7.82
C TYR A 47 -2.66 3.27 -8.88
N VAL A 48 -1.91 2.23 -8.48
CA VAL A 48 -1.47 1.18 -9.41
C VAL A 48 -2.67 0.47 -10.05
N ILE A 49 -3.66 0.06 -9.26
CA ILE A 49 -4.87 -0.59 -9.78
C ILE A 49 -5.59 0.33 -10.77
N ASP A 50 -5.83 1.58 -10.41
CA ASP A 50 -6.55 2.55 -11.25
C ASP A 50 -5.82 2.76 -12.60
N GLU A 51 -4.49 2.83 -12.61
CA GLU A 51 -3.70 2.95 -13.84
C GLU A 51 -3.77 1.67 -14.71
N VAL A 52 -3.73 0.49 -14.09
CA VAL A 52 -3.89 -0.77 -14.83
C VAL A 52 -5.30 -0.90 -15.40
N HIS A 53 -6.33 -0.53 -14.64
CA HIS A 53 -7.72 -0.48 -15.08
C HIS A 53 -7.91 0.45 -16.28
N LYS A 54 -7.28 1.63 -16.27
CA LYS A 54 -7.30 2.54 -17.43
C LYS A 54 -6.66 1.89 -18.66
N LYS A 55 -5.49 1.27 -18.51
CA LYS A 55 -4.78 0.59 -19.62
C LYS A 55 -5.57 -0.58 -20.19
N LEU A 56 -6.20 -1.36 -19.33
CA LEU A 56 -7.11 -2.44 -19.73
C LEU A 56 -8.25 -1.90 -20.56
N GLN A 57 -8.91 -0.82 -20.13
CA GLN A 57 -10.02 -0.24 -20.87
C GLN A 57 -9.60 0.40 -22.20
N VAL A 58 -8.39 0.96 -22.27
CA VAL A 58 -7.82 1.48 -23.52
C VAL A 58 -7.48 0.36 -24.50
N SER A 59 -6.94 -0.76 -24.01
CA SER A 59 -6.44 -1.86 -24.87
C SER A 59 -7.51 -2.86 -25.26
N LEU A 60 -8.44 -3.16 -24.34
CA LEU A 60 -9.40 -4.26 -24.46
C LEU A 60 -10.86 -3.77 -24.54
N GLY A 61 -11.08 -2.46 -24.53
CA GLY A 61 -12.39 -1.82 -24.59
C GLY A 61 -12.95 -1.48 -23.20
N PRO A 62 -13.92 -0.56 -23.11
CA PRO A 62 -14.41 -0.06 -21.83
C PRO A 62 -15.13 -1.14 -21.02
N LYS A 63 -15.14 -0.97 -19.69
CA LYS A 63 -16.03 -1.70 -18.79
C LYS A 63 -17.41 -1.05 -18.83
N GLU A 64 -18.48 -1.84 -18.88
CA GLU A 64 -19.83 -1.29 -18.77
C GLU A 64 -20.07 -0.71 -17.36
N GLU A 65 -20.93 0.31 -17.24
CA GLU A 65 -21.09 1.06 -15.98
C GLU A 65 -21.51 0.16 -14.81
N GLN A 66 -22.43 -0.77 -15.06
CA GLN A 66 -23.01 -1.69 -14.07
C GLN A 66 -22.23 -3.00 -13.90
N GLN A 67 -21.26 -3.27 -14.77
CA GLN A 67 -20.49 -4.52 -14.74
C GLN A 67 -19.46 -4.48 -13.61
N GLU A 68 -19.33 -5.54 -12.84
CA GLU A 68 -18.29 -5.61 -11.81
C GLU A 68 -16.90 -5.81 -12.42
N TRP A 69 -15.86 -5.36 -11.72
CA TRP A 69 -14.48 -5.53 -12.22
C TRP A 69 -14.10 -7.00 -12.38
N GLN A 70 -14.60 -7.87 -11.50
CA GLN A 70 -14.39 -9.31 -11.61
C GLN A 70 -14.95 -9.87 -12.92
N GLU A 71 -16.22 -9.60 -13.21
CA GLU A 71 -16.89 -10.07 -14.43
C GLU A 71 -16.17 -9.57 -15.69
N TYR A 72 -15.83 -8.27 -15.71
CA TYR A 72 -15.08 -7.67 -16.81
C TYR A 72 -13.72 -8.36 -17.03
N LEU A 73 -12.97 -8.61 -15.95
CA LEU A 73 -11.67 -9.23 -16.03
C LEU A 73 -11.76 -10.70 -16.47
N GLU A 74 -12.75 -11.45 -16.02
CA GLU A 74 -12.99 -12.84 -16.45
C GLU A 74 -13.32 -12.91 -17.95
N ASP A 75 -14.20 -12.02 -18.43
CA ASP A 75 -14.57 -11.92 -19.85
C ASP A 75 -13.36 -11.54 -20.73
N ARG A 76 -12.60 -10.53 -20.31
CA ARG A 76 -11.41 -10.07 -21.04
C ARG A 76 -10.29 -11.08 -20.98
N PHE A 77 -10.07 -11.76 -19.85
CA PHE A 77 -9.08 -12.81 -19.75
C PHE A 77 -9.40 -13.96 -20.70
N SER A 78 -10.67 -14.35 -20.81
CA SER A 78 -11.12 -15.41 -21.70
C SER A 78 -10.99 -15.04 -23.17
N SER A 79 -11.40 -13.82 -23.54
CA SER A 79 -11.41 -13.36 -24.94
C SER A 79 -10.07 -12.83 -25.45
N SER A 80 -9.19 -12.35 -24.56
CA SER A 80 -7.96 -11.61 -24.90
C SER A 80 -6.72 -12.16 -24.20
N GLN A 81 -6.62 -13.49 -24.04
CA GLN A 81 -5.51 -14.16 -23.32
C GLN A 81 -4.10 -13.71 -23.74
N GLY A 82 -3.90 -13.34 -25.01
CA GLY A 82 -2.61 -12.89 -25.53
C GLY A 82 -2.09 -11.65 -24.81
N TRP A 83 -2.97 -10.67 -24.56
CA TRP A 83 -2.60 -9.42 -23.89
C TRP A 83 -2.18 -9.68 -22.43
N PHE A 84 -2.91 -10.53 -21.70
CA PHE A 84 -2.57 -10.89 -20.32
C PHE A 84 -1.25 -11.67 -20.24
N LYS A 85 -0.99 -12.57 -21.19
CA LYS A 85 0.30 -13.30 -21.27
C LYS A 85 1.47 -12.37 -21.57
N GLU A 86 1.30 -11.44 -22.51
CA GLU A 86 2.33 -10.42 -22.84
C GLU A 86 2.70 -9.59 -21.62
N HIS A 87 1.70 -9.19 -20.82
CA HIS A 87 1.88 -8.39 -19.61
C HIS A 87 2.16 -9.23 -18.36
N GLN A 88 2.30 -10.56 -18.49
CA GLN A 88 2.56 -11.51 -17.40
C GLN A 88 1.54 -11.44 -16.26
N LEU A 89 0.28 -11.16 -16.57
CA LEU A 89 -0.82 -11.10 -15.61
C LEU A 89 -1.51 -12.46 -15.52
N GLY A 90 -1.48 -13.07 -14.34
CA GLY A 90 -2.17 -14.32 -14.01
C GLY A 90 -3.20 -14.13 -12.90
N PHE A 91 -3.63 -15.23 -12.28
CA PHE A 91 -4.69 -15.20 -11.27
C PHE A 91 -4.37 -14.32 -10.07
N ALA A 92 -3.12 -14.30 -9.60
CA ALA A 92 -2.73 -13.48 -8.46
C ALA A 92 -2.92 -11.98 -8.75
N GLU A 93 -2.54 -11.53 -9.94
CA GLU A 93 -2.71 -10.15 -10.37
C GLU A 93 -4.19 -9.80 -10.61
N LEU A 94 -4.97 -10.74 -11.18
CA LEU A 94 -6.40 -10.54 -11.38
C LEU A 94 -7.15 -10.39 -10.05
N VAL A 95 -6.82 -11.19 -9.04
CA VAL A 95 -7.41 -11.06 -7.69
C VAL A 95 -7.16 -9.66 -7.13
N LEU A 96 -5.91 -9.16 -7.22
CA LEU A 96 -5.58 -7.80 -6.78
C LEU A 96 -6.32 -6.71 -7.57
N LEU A 97 -6.58 -6.93 -8.86
CA LEU A 97 -7.34 -5.98 -9.69
C LEU A 97 -8.85 -5.98 -9.37
N CYS A 98 -9.37 -7.07 -8.82
CA CYS A 98 -10.74 -7.15 -8.30
C CYS A 98 -10.84 -6.51 -6.90
N GLU A 99 -9.82 -6.73 -6.06
CA GLU A 99 -9.73 -6.15 -4.73
C GLU A 99 -9.38 -4.66 -4.82
N ARG A 100 -10.38 -3.78 -4.80
CA ARG A 100 -10.12 -2.38 -4.49
C ARG A 100 -9.60 -2.35 -3.05
N PRO A 101 -8.38 -1.84 -2.77
CA PRO A 101 -7.98 -1.56 -1.41
C PRO A 101 -9.09 -0.73 -0.77
N GLU A 102 -9.55 -1.12 0.41
CA GLU A 102 -10.61 -0.45 1.17
C GLU A 102 -10.17 0.96 1.57
N THR A 103 -10.10 1.86 0.60
CA THR A 103 -10.01 3.29 0.80
C THR A 103 -11.42 3.79 0.56
N ILE A 104 -12.20 3.91 1.64
CA ILE A 104 -13.49 4.60 1.63
C ILE A 104 -13.17 6.07 1.36
N TYR A 105 -13.17 6.46 0.09
CA TYR A 105 -13.27 7.84 -0.33
C TYR A 105 -14.60 7.98 -1.05
N ASP A 106 -15.46 8.86 -0.53
CA ASP A 106 -16.79 9.09 -1.07
C ASP A 106 -16.75 9.32 -2.58
N ALA A 107 -17.64 8.61 -3.27
CA ALA A 107 -17.82 8.69 -4.71
C ALA A 107 -18.06 10.16 -5.12
N GLY A 108 -17.02 10.81 -5.65
CA GLY A 108 -17.06 12.21 -6.06
C GLY A 108 -15.73 12.94 -6.05
N ASN A 109 -14.69 12.42 -5.38
CA ASN A 109 -13.41 13.13 -5.27
C ASN A 109 -12.26 12.45 -6.01
N GLN A 110 -11.79 13.15 -7.05
CA GLN A 110 -10.46 13.19 -7.68
C GLN A 110 -9.56 11.95 -7.52
N ALA A 111 -9.11 11.40 -8.67
CA ALA A 111 -8.01 10.45 -8.74
C ALA A 111 -6.98 10.74 -7.65
N ALA A 112 -6.68 9.76 -6.79
CA ALA A 112 -5.74 9.95 -5.70
C ALA A 112 -4.49 10.66 -6.25
N PRO A 113 -4.03 11.76 -5.62
CA PRO A 113 -2.91 12.52 -6.14
C PRO A 113 -1.75 11.55 -6.36
N ARG A 114 -1.24 11.51 -7.60
CA ARG A 114 -0.21 10.56 -8.03
C ARG A 114 0.93 10.58 -6.99
N PRO A 115 1.14 9.48 -6.25
CA PRO A 115 2.24 9.45 -5.30
C PRO A 115 3.58 9.56 -6.04
N PRO A 116 4.63 10.08 -5.39
CA PRO A 116 5.96 10.15 -6.01
C PRO A 116 6.39 8.79 -6.57
N ALA A 117 6.97 8.77 -7.77
CA ALA A 117 7.31 7.52 -8.45
C ALA A 117 8.30 6.66 -7.65
N GLU A 118 9.24 7.28 -6.94
CA GLU A 118 10.19 6.61 -6.05
C GLU A 118 9.49 5.93 -4.86
N LEU A 119 8.47 6.60 -4.30
CA LEU A 119 7.65 6.05 -3.22
C LEU A 119 6.83 4.85 -3.72
N LEU A 120 6.23 4.95 -4.91
CA LEU A 120 5.49 3.84 -5.54
C LEU A 120 6.41 2.66 -5.81
N ALA A 121 7.59 2.90 -6.38
CA ALA A 121 8.56 1.85 -6.67
C ALA A 121 9.05 1.15 -5.39
N GLY A 122 9.29 1.90 -4.32
CA GLY A 122 9.64 1.35 -3.01
C GLY A 122 8.52 0.48 -2.43
N ILE A 123 7.29 1.03 -2.34
CA ILE A 123 6.13 0.32 -1.78
C ILE A 123 5.82 -0.96 -2.56
N VAL A 124 5.79 -0.87 -3.90
CA VAL A 124 5.52 -2.03 -4.75
C VAL A 124 6.66 -3.05 -4.68
N GLY A 125 7.91 -2.59 -4.61
CA GLY A 125 9.09 -3.45 -4.50
C GLY A 125 9.16 -4.23 -3.19
N GLU A 126 8.62 -3.67 -2.10
CA GLU A 126 8.42 -4.35 -0.82
C GLU A 126 7.17 -5.25 -0.80
N GLY A 127 6.29 -5.10 -1.79
CA GLY A 127 5.08 -5.89 -1.95
C GLY A 127 5.33 -7.28 -2.53
N SER A 128 4.24 -7.93 -2.96
CA SER A 128 4.32 -9.21 -3.66
C SER A 128 4.79 -9.06 -5.10
N GLU A 129 5.26 -10.15 -5.71
CA GLU A 129 5.62 -10.19 -7.14
C GLU A 129 4.45 -9.74 -8.03
N ALA A 130 3.21 -10.02 -7.62
CA ALA A 130 2.01 -9.59 -8.32
C ALA A 130 1.88 -8.06 -8.37
N TRP A 131 2.17 -7.36 -7.27
CA TRP A 131 2.23 -5.90 -7.26
C TRP A 131 3.31 -5.37 -8.20
N ALA A 132 4.50 -5.99 -8.23
CA ALA A 132 5.58 -5.60 -9.13
C ALA A 132 5.20 -5.76 -10.61
N LYS A 133 4.45 -6.81 -10.96
CA LYS A 133 3.91 -7.00 -12.32
C LYS A 133 2.88 -5.94 -12.67
N LEU A 134 1.92 -5.68 -11.79
CA LEU A 134 0.91 -4.63 -12.00
C LEU A 134 1.56 -3.25 -12.18
N TRP A 135 2.62 -2.95 -11.43
CA TRP A 135 3.36 -1.70 -11.58
C TRP A 135 4.09 -1.57 -12.92
N LYS A 136 4.68 -2.66 -13.43
CA LYS A 136 5.26 -2.68 -14.78
C LYS A 136 4.21 -2.35 -15.84
N VAL A 137 3.00 -2.90 -15.70
CA VAL A 137 1.89 -2.57 -16.58
C VAL A 137 1.51 -1.09 -16.44
N ALA A 138 1.33 -0.58 -15.22
CA ALA A 138 1.01 0.83 -14.97
C ALA A 138 2.04 1.81 -15.57
N CYS A 139 3.33 1.42 -15.65
CA CYS A 139 4.41 2.24 -16.19
C CYS A 139 4.65 2.10 -17.71
N SER A 140 4.03 1.12 -18.37
CA SER A 140 4.16 0.91 -19.84
C SER A 140 3.58 2.06 -20.65
#